data_AF-A0A7G9L0C5-F1
#
_entry.id   AF-A0A7G9L0C5-F1
#
_cell.length_a   1.000
_cell.length_b   1.000
_cell.length_c   1.000
_cell.angle_alpha   90.00
_cell.angle_beta   90.00
_cell.angle_gamma   90.00
#
_symmetry.space_group_name_H-M   'P 1'
#
loop_
_entity.id
_entity.type
_entity.pdbx_description
1 polymer ?
#
loop_
_entity_poly.entity_id
_entity_poly.type
_entity_poly.pdbx_seq_one_letter_code
_entity_poly.pdbx_strand_id
1 'polypeptide(L)' 'MLGLSSAKAHLHGVKRPKHLDPPAYLSKSPPVPAPQAADALPPPDGEEDRPDPTRFGDWEKKGIAIDF' A
#
# COMPACT_ATOMS: atom_id res chain seq x y z
N MET A 1 28.72 13.15 15.51
CA MET A 1 29.52 12.23 14.68
C MET A 1 28.95 10.83 14.85
N LEU A 2 28.62 10.16 13.73
CA LEU A 2 28.57 8.71 13.43
C LEU A 2 27.92 7.75 14.46
N GLY A 3 27.10 6.75 14.13
CA GLY A 3 26.97 5.95 12.90
C GLY A 3 27.08 4.45 13.24
N LEU A 4 25.97 3.70 13.05
CA LEU A 4 25.79 2.25 12.77
C LEU A 4 26.60 1.14 13.48
N SER A 5 25.91 0.12 14.03
CA SER A 5 25.92 -1.26 13.49
C SER A 5 24.92 -2.20 14.22
N SER A 6 24.42 -3.18 13.48
CA SER A 6 23.32 -4.13 13.72
C SER A 6 23.66 -5.28 14.68
N ALA A 7 22.65 -5.77 15.43
CA ALA A 7 22.56 -7.18 15.84
C ALA A 7 21.11 -7.60 16.14
N LYS A 8 20.77 -8.82 15.72
CA LYS A 8 19.43 -9.39 15.52
C LYS A 8 18.76 -9.86 16.82
N ALA A 9 17.47 -9.51 16.93
CA ALA A 9 16.35 -10.04 17.72
C ALA A 9 16.59 -11.17 18.73
N HIS A 10 16.04 -11.00 19.94
CA HIS A 10 15.18 -11.95 20.67
C HIS A 10 14.22 -11.12 21.55
N LEU A 11 13.04 -10.78 21.03
CA LEU A 11 11.99 -10.11 21.82
C LEU A 11 11.17 -11.20 22.52
N HIS A 12 11.32 -11.28 23.85
CA HIS A 12 10.41 -12.05 24.69
C HIS A 12 9.06 -11.32 24.75
N GLY A 13 8.21 -11.56 23.75
CA GLY A 13 6.84 -11.05 23.70
C GLY A 13 5.88 -11.94 24.49
N VAL A 14 5.01 -11.33 25.28
CA VAL A 14 3.95 -12.01 26.03
C VAL A 14 3.02 -12.78 25.08
N LYS A 15 2.61 -14.00 25.44
CA LYS A 15 1.76 -14.85 24.59
C LYS A 15 0.32 -14.30 24.51
N ARG A 16 -0.22 -14.14 23.30
CA ARG A 16 -1.60 -13.69 23.03
C ARG A 16 -2.65 -14.60 23.71
N PRO A 17 -3.63 -14.06 24.46
CA PRO A 17 -4.71 -14.84 25.07
C PRO A 17 -5.63 -15.53 24.05
N LYS A 18 -6.12 -16.72 24.37
CA LYS A 18 -6.96 -17.58 23.50
C LYS A 18 -8.31 -16.95 23.07
N HIS A 19 -8.86 -16.03 23.84
CA HIS A 19 -10.15 -15.41 23.50
C HIS A 19 -10.05 -14.39 22.35
N LEU A 20 -8.83 -14.08 21.90
CA LEU A 20 -8.57 -13.20 20.76
C LEU A 20 -8.37 -13.97 19.45
N ASP A 21 -8.61 -15.27 19.46
CA ASP A 21 -8.62 -16.09 18.26
C ASP A 21 -9.89 -15.81 17.45
N PRO A 22 -9.81 -15.83 16.10
CA PRO A 22 -10.99 -15.61 15.26
C PRO A 22 -12.02 -16.73 15.45
N PRO A 23 -13.32 -16.43 15.29
CA PRO A 23 -14.37 -17.43 15.42
C PRO A 23 -14.31 -18.48 14.31
N ALA A 24 -14.78 -19.69 14.61
CA ALA A 24 -14.63 -20.87 13.74
C ALA A 24 -15.31 -20.74 12.36
N TYR A 25 -16.31 -19.87 12.22
CA TYR A 25 -17.02 -19.65 10.96
C TYR A 25 -16.31 -18.67 10.02
N LEU A 26 -15.25 -17.98 10.48
CA LEU A 26 -14.51 -17.03 9.65
C LEU A 26 -13.50 -17.78 8.78
N SER A 27 -13.73 -17.80 7.47
CA SER A 27 -12.76 -18.36 6.51
C SER A 27 -11.48 -17.54 6.47
N LYS A 28 -10.33 -18.19 6.24
CA LYS A 28 -9.06 -17.49 6.01
C LYS A 28 -9.12 -16.71 4.70
N SER A 29 -8.58 -15.50 4.69
CA SER A 29 -8.44 -14.74 3.44
C SER A 29 -7.56 -15.51 2.45
N PRO A 30 -7.92 -15.53 1.15
CA PRO A 30 -7.05 -16.10 0.13
C PRO A 30 -5.70 -15.36 0.09
N PRO A 31 -4.63 -16.01 -0.39
CA PRO A 31 -3.35 -15.34 -0.53
C PRO A 31 -3.49 -14.16 -1.49
N VAL A 32 -3.07 -12.97 -1.03
CA VAL A 32 -2.95 -11.81 -1.91
C VAL A 32 -1.86 -12.13 -2.94
N PRO A 33 -2.11 -11.94 -4.25
CA PRO A 33 -1.07 -12.12 -5.26
C PRO A 33 0.17 -11.28 -4.94
N ALA A 34 1.35 -11.79 -5.28
CA ALA A 34 2.56 -10.99 -5.16
C ALA A 34 2.43 -9.77 -6.10
N PRO A 35 2.74 -8.54 -5.64
CA PRO A 35 2.69 -7.37 -6.49
C PRO A 35 3.72 -7.52 -7.62
N GLN A 36 3.27 -7.35 -8.85
CA GLN A 36 4.17 -7.21 -10.00
C GLN A 36 4.69 -5.78 -10.04
N ALA A 37 5.96 -5.63 -10.43
CA ALA A 37 6.46 -4.32 -10.80
C ALA A 37 5.68 -3.85 -12.03
N ALA A 38 5.12 -2.65 -11.97
CA ALA A 38 4.61 -1.98 -13.15
C ALA A 38 5.80 -1.49 -13.99
N ASP A 39 5.78 -1.78 -15.29
CA ASP A 39 6.77 -1.20 -16.20
C ASP A 39 6.52 0.30 -16.31
N ALA A 40 7.56 1.10 -16.06
CA ALA A 40 7.51 2.54 -16.30
C ALA A 40 7.62 2.80 -17.80
N LEU A 41 6.49 2.76 -18.48
CA LEU A 41 6.39 3.15 -19.88
C LEU A 41 6.39 4.68 -19.97
N PRO A 42 7.05 5.26 -21.00
CA PRO A 42 6.94 6.70 -21.24
C PRO A 42 5.47 7.07 -21.50
N PRO A 43 5.02 8.26 -21.09
CA PRO A 43 3.70 8.77 -21.47
C PRO A 43 3.54 8.78 -22.99
N PRO A 44 2.31 8.57 -23.51
CA PRO A 44 2.04 8.68 -24.93
C PRO A 44 2.20 10.13 -25.42
N ASP A 45 2.54 10.28 -26.71
CA ASP A 45 2.81 11.58 -27.35
C ASP A 45 1.64 12.57 -27.12
N GLY A 46 1.93 13.70 -26.46
CA GLY A 46 0.96 14.76 -26.18
C GLY A 46 0.29 14.69 -24.79
N GLU A 47 0.73 13.76 -23.93
CA GLU A 47 0.30 13.63 -22.54
C GLU A 47 1.44 13.86 -21.53
N GLU A 48 2.62 14.27 -21.98
CA GLU A 48 3.79 14.49 -21.12
C GLU A 48 3.56 15.64 -20.11
N ASP A 49 2.84 16.67 -20.53
CA ASP A 49 2.48 17.84 -19.72
C ASP A 49 1.05 17.78 -19.16
N ARG A 50 0.29 16.73 -19.49
CA ARG A 50 -1.09 16.55 -19.02
C ARG A 50 -1.08 15.63 -17.79
N PRO A 51 -1.85 15.97 -16.74
CA PRO A 51 -2.03 15.03 -15.64
C PRO A 51 -2.71 13.77 -16.19
N ASP A 52 -2.06 12.62 -16.01
CA ASP A 52 -2.60 11.31 -16.38
C ASP A 52 -4.01 11.16 -15.77
N PRO A 53 -5.06 10.84 -16.56
CA PRO A 53 -6.42 10.70 -16.04
C PRO A 53 -6.56 9.57 -15.00
N THR A 54 -5.62 8.63 -14.96
CA THR A 54 -5.52 7.56 -13.95
C THR A 54 -4.88 8.05 -12.65
N ARG A 55 -4.24 9.24 -12.66
CA ARG A 55 -3.73 9.89 -11.45
C ARG A 55 -4.94 10.46 -10.69
N PHE A 56 -5.09 10.10 -9.42
CA PHE A 56 -6.13 10.58 -8.50
C PHE A 56 -6.09 12.10 -8.20
N GLY A 57 -5.59 12.92 -9.13
CA GLY A 57 -5.48 14.37 -9.03
C GLY A 57 -6.56 15.12 -9.80
N ASP A 58 -7.46 14.42 -10.51
CA ASP A 58 -8.52 15.04 -11.32
C ASP A 58 -9.89 15.10 -10.61
N TRP A 59 -9.97 14.61 -9.37
CA TRP A 59 -11.17 14.74 -8.55
C TRP A 59 -11.38 16.17 -8.05
N GLU A 60 -10.48 17.11 -8.32
CA GLU A 60 -10.63 18.50 -7.91
C GLU A 60 -10.78 19.44 -9.11
N LYS A 61 -11.93 20.12 -9.20
CA LYS A 61 -12.15 21.18 -10.17
C LYS A 61 -12.18 22.53 -9.47
N LYS A 62 -11.19 23.38 -9.75
CA LYS A 62 -11.01 24.69 -9.09
C LYS A 62 -10.87 24.59 -7.55
N GLY A 63 -10.22 23.53 -7.07
CA GLY A 63 -9.97 23.30 -5.63
C GLY A 63 -11.17 22.78 -4.85
N ILE A 64 -12.15 22.18 -5.54
CA ILE A 64 -13.30 21.53 -4.92
C ILE A 64 -13.28 20.07 -5.33
N ALA A 65 -13.29 19.16 -4.34
CA ALA A 65 -13.42 17.73 -4.57
C ALA A 65 -14.81 17.41 -5.15
N ILE A 66 -14.83 16.74 -6.29
CA ILE A 66 -16.00 16.30 -7.04
C ILE A 66 -15.90 14.78 -7.24
N ASP A 67 -16.99 14.10 -6.95
CA ASP A 67 -17.23 12.69 -7.23
C ASP A 67 -18.52 12.62 -8.08
N PHE A 68 -18.56 11.73 -9.07
CA PHE A 68 -19.54 11.50 -10.18
C PHE A 68 -19.42 12.35 -11.46
#